data_AF-A0A1H7Y3N9-F1
#
_entry.id   AF-A0A1H7Y3N9-F1
#
_cell.length_a   1.000
_cell.length_b   1.000
_cell.length_c   1.000
_cell.angle_alpha   90.00
_cell.angle_beta   90.00
_cell.angle_gamma   90.00
#
_symmetry.space_group_name_H-M   'P 1'
#
loop_
_entity.id
_entity.type
_entity.pdbx_description
1 polymer ?
#
loop_
_entity_poly.entity_id
_entity_poly.type
_entity_poly.pdbx_seq_one_letter_code
_entity_poly.pdbx_strand_id
1 'polypeptide(L)'
;MLNDIVSQPVINKSFEEHLMNEYADIFEWKKNEYGYVQIPSTAEFVMDILANRYFIQGELGKSFLVQNKLSELLSVQDNELTKEVDKFYQKTDKTDFEQQILMRNMDVASPVSLFNFLYGDNAMRNGHFSKALQHYKQVENTDGFVPTTYEYYQDGKEMKFTYMDLKKYDRFNNISNAIFGQNRVENFNGSVSHTMTLPIFIRYFDFIKDKPLMNKVELAEILVKLQEIAKGNDERAGHANQLIGNMIYNTSKLGYFRQLFIANFYNGHDWRYGFYGDWKTKPTFYYGRNWPMWSTPIDGNAFDKAITYYKKALTLTKDKEQQAIILFQLASAEQGKYYQWEGKQKNTDDEAFFKRIKNEKFRTYFNILKKEYADTYTVKQLQSSCSYFKHFMSH
;
A
#
# COMPACT_ATOMS: atom_id res chain seq x y z
N MET A 1 -41.32 5.95 -7.04
CA MET A 1 -39.92 5.63 -6.67
C MET A 1 -38.94 6.79 -6.89
N LEU A 2 -38.48 7.13 -8.11
CA LEU A 2 -37.41 8.15 -8.26
C LEU A 2 -37.81 9.50 -7.66
N ASN A 3 -39.02 9.99 -7.95
CA ASN A 3 -39.57 11.20 -7.34
C ASN A 3 -39.61 11.10 -5.81
N ASP A 4 -40.00 9.95 -5.25
CA ASP A 4 -40.04 9.73 -3.80
C ASP A 4 -38.63 9.83 -3.20
N ILE A 5 -37.63 9.18 -3.81
CA ILE A 5 -36.24 9.23 -3.35
C ILE A 5 -35.69 10.65 -3.42
N VAL A 6 -35.87 11.37 -4.53
CA VAL A 6 -35.30 12.72 -4.69
C VAL A 6 -36.07 13.81 -3.93
N SER A 7 -37.36 13.59 -3.63
CA SER A 7 -38.17 14.52 -2.83
C SER A 7 -37.94 14.36 -1.33
N GLN A 8 -37.49 13.18 -0.88
CA GLN A 8 -37.16 12.94 0.51
C GLN A 8 -35.90 13.73 0.91
N PRO A 9 -35.90 14.58 1.95
CA PRO A 9 -34.72 15.36 2.34
C PRO A 9 -33.57 14.51 2.92
N VAL A 10 -33.92 13.49 3.71
CA VAL A 10 -32.98 12.56 4.35
C VAL A 10 -33.49 11.14 4.19
N ILE A 11 -32.63 10.26 3.70
CA ILE A 11 -32.85 8.81 3.64
C ILE A 11 -32.60 8.26 5.04
N ASN A 12 -33.67 8.12 5.82
CA ASN A 12 -33.64 7.59 7.18
C ASN A 12 -34.23 6.18 7.23
N LYS A 13 -34.17 5.54 8.39
CA LYS A 13 -34.70 4.17 8.60
C LYS A 13 -36.16 4.01 8.13
N SER A 14 -37.05 4.93 8.48
CA SER A 14 -38.47 4.86 8.09
C SER A 14 -38.64 4.95 6.57
N PHE A 15 -37.82 5.76 5.89
CA PHE A 15 -37.85 5.84 4.45
C PHE A 15 -37.24 4.60 3.78
N GLU A 16 -36.18 4.02 4.34
CA GLU A 16 -35.64 2.73 3.89
C GLU A 16 -36.70 1.62 4.01
N GLU A 17 -37.46 1.58 5.10
CA GLU A 17 -38.59 0.65 5.28
C GLU A 17 -39.69 0.88 4.23
N HIS A 18 -40.03 2.15 3.93
CA HIS A 18 -40.95 2.48 2.85
C HIS A 18 -40.44 1.99 1.49
N LEU A 19 -39.15 2.19 1.18
CA LEU A 19 -38.53 1.70 -0.05
C LEU A 19 -38.59 0.17 -0.14
N MET A 20 -38.30 -0.53 0.95
CA MET A 20 -38.36 -2.00 1.00
C MET A 20 -39.79 -2.52 0.89
N ASN A 21 -40.80 -1.78 1.36
CA ASN A 21 -42.20 -2.21 1.28
C ASN A 21 -42.82 -1.96 -0.12
N GLU A 22 -42.60 -0.78 -0.70
CA GLU A 22 -43.23 -0.40 -1.98
C GLU A 22 -42.42 -0.87 -3.20
N TYR A 23 -41.10 -1.04 -3.04
CA TYR A 23 -40.16 -1.27 -4.15
C TYR A 23 -39.21 -2.44 -3.90
N ALA A 24 -39.60 -3.42 -3.08
CA ALA A 24 -38.78 -4.59 -2.69
C ALA A 24 -38.02 -5.22 -3.85
N ASP A 25 -38.69 -5.46 -4.98
CA ASP A 25 -38.15 -6.15 -6.17
C ASP A 25 -36.89 -5.48 -6.75
N ILE A 26 -36.69 -4.18 -6.49
CA ILE A 26 -35.55 -3.40 -6.97
C ILE A 26 -34.31 -3.65 -6.09
N PHE A 27 -34.54 -3.98 -4.82
CA PHE A 27 -33.50 -4.13 -3.80
C PHE A 27 -33.19 -5.59 -3.47
N GLU A 28 -34.09 -6.52 -3.79
CA GLU A 28 -33.87 -7.95 -3.64
C GLU A 28 -32.69 -8.42 -4.50
N TRP A 29 -31.66 -8.96 -3.84
CA TRP A 29 -30.59 -9.62 -4.56
C TRP A 29 -31.06 -10.99 -5.07
N LYS A 30 -31.24 -11.09 -6.40
CA LYS A 30 -31.48 -12.35 -7.11
C LYS A 30 -30.18 -12.76 -7.82
N LYS A 31 -29.66 -13.94 -7.50
CA LYS A 31 -28.46 -14.48 -8.17
C LYS A 31 -28.83 -14.80 -9.63
N ASN A 32 -28.49 -13.91 -10.55
CA ASN A 32 -28.81 -14.10 -11.97
C ASN A 32 -27.94 -15.22 -12.60
N GLU A 33 -28.57 -16.08 -13.40
CA GLU A 33 -27.95 -17.20 -14.13
C GLU A 33 -27.50 -16.87 -15.58
N TYR A 34 -27.55 -15.61 -16.03
CA TYR A 34 -27.26 -15.28 -17.44
C TYR A 34 -26.24 -14.15 -17.64
N GLY A 35 -25.49 -14.30 -18.74
CA GLY A 35 -24.21 -13.67 -19.04
C GLY A 35 -24.21 -12.17 -19.35
N TYR A 36 -23.02 -11.59 -19.17
CA TYR A 36 -22.76 -10.19 -18.90
C TYR A 36 -22.71 -9.30 -20.17
N VAL A 37 -23.83 -8.65 -20.46
CA VAL A 37 -23.84 -7.27 -20.97
C VAL A 37 -24.66 -6.46 -19.96
N GLN A 38 -24.00 -5.73 -19.07
CA GLN A 38 -24.67 -4.84 -18.12
C GLN A 38 -25.23 -3.64 -18.89
N ILE A 39 -26.45 -3.78 -19.41
CA ILE A 39 -27.27 -2.62 -19.72
C ILE A 39 -27.62 -2.00 -18.36
N PRO A 40 -27.35 -0.70 -18.13
CA PRO A 40 -27.69 -0.05 -16.86
C PRO A 40 -29.15 -0.32 -16.52
N SER A 41 -29.38 -1.07 -15.45
CA SER A 41 -30.75 -1.38 -15.03
C SER A 41 -31.33 -0.22 -14.21
N THR A 42 -32.66 -0.14 -14.14
CA THR A 42 -33.33 0.79 -13.22
C THR A 42 -32.85 0.58 -11.78
N ALA A 43 -32.57 -0.66 -11.38
CA ALA A 43 -32.03 -0.98 -10.07
C ALA A 43 -30.64 -0.38 -9.83
N GLU A 44 -29.71 -0.51 -10.79
CA GLU A 44 -28.38 0.08 -10.68
C GLU A 44 -28.43 1.61 -10.61
N PHE A 45 -29.28 2.25 -11.40
CA PHE A 45 -29.47 3.69 -11.35
C PHE A 45 -30.04 4.17 -9.99
N VAL A 46 -30.96 3.42 -9.41
CA VAL A 46 -31.51 3.72 -8.07
C VAL A 46 -30.44 3.57 -6.99
N MET A 47 -29.64 2.50 -7.06
CA MET A 47 -28.51 2.32 -6.14
C MET A 47 -27.49 3.46 -6.28
N ASP A 48 -27.27 4.01 -7.48
CA ASP A 48 -26.37 5.16 -7.68
C ASP A 48 -26.87 6.39 -6.93
N ILE A 49 -28.18 6.67 -7.06
CA ILE A 49 -28.81 7.79 -6.36
C ILE A 49 -28.71 7.58 -4.86
N LEU A 50 -29.06 6.41 -4.33
CA LEU A 50 -29.02 6.13 -2.90
C LEU A 50 -27.59 6.26 -2.34
N ALA A 51 -26.59 5.70 -3.02
CA ALA A 51 -25.19 5.86 -2.63
C ALA A 51 -24.76 7.32 -2.55
N ASN A 52 -25.17 8.14 -3.52
CA ASN A 52 -24.93 9.59 -3.50
C ASN A 52 -25.63 10.29 -2.33
N ARG A 53 -26.88 9.90 -2.02
CA ARG A 53 -27.63 10.47 -0.90
C ARG A 53 -27.00 10.16 0.45
N TYR A 54 -26.59 8.91 0.69
CA TYR A 54 -25.84 8.53 1.89
C TYR A 54 -24.49 9.23 1.99
N PHE A 55 -23.81 9.43 0.85
CA PHE A 55 -22.56 10.18 0.81
C PHE A 55 -22.75 11.62 1.32
N ILE A 56 -23.76 12.33 0.80
CA ILE A 56 -24.09 13.70 1.21
C ILE A 56 -24.49 13.77 2.69
N GLN A 57 -25.13 12.73 3.21
CA GLN A 57 -25.52 12.59 4.63
C GLN A 57 -24.34 12.24 5.56
N GLY A 58 -23.14 11.96 5.03
CA GLY A 58 -21.98 11.54 5.82
C GLY A 58 -21.98 10.06 6.21
N GLU A 59 -22.88 9.24 5.66
CA GLU A 59 -22.95 7.79 5.87
C GLU A 59 -22.00 7.06 4.90
N LEU A 60 -20.70 7.33 5.01
CA LEU A 60 -19.70 6.92 4.02
C LEU A 60 -19.59 5.39 3.86
N GLY A 61 -19.65 4.64 4.97
CA GLY A 61 -19.57 3.18 4.93
C GLY A 61 -20.72 2.53 4.18
N LYS A 62 -21.95 3.03 4.43
CA LYS A 62 -23.16 2.61 3.71
C LYS A 62 -23.08 3.02 2.25
N SER A 63 -22.75 4.28 1.97
CA SER A 63 -22.57 4.81 0.62
C SER A 63 -21.62 3.94 -0.23
N PHE A 64 -20.48 3.56 0.34
CA PHE A 64 -19.52 2.68 -0.32
C PHE A 64 -20.12 1.32 -0.66
N LEU A 65 -20.71 0.62 0.32
CA LEU A 65 -21.20 -0.73 0.11
C LEU A 65 -22.48 -0.80 -0.72
N VAL A 66 -23.22 0.28 -0.94
CA VAL A 66 -24.33 0.27 -1.91
C VAL A 66 -23.81 0.00 -3.34
N GLN A 67 -22.59 0.43 -3.65
CA GLN A 67 -22.05 0.43 -5.01
C GLN A 67 -20.88 -0.52 -5.23
N ASN A 68 -20.15 -0.86 -4.17
CA ASN A 68 -18.88 -1.57 -4.27
C ASN A 68 -18.93 -2.84 -3.44
N LYS A 69 -18.13 -3.81 -3.87
CA LYS A 69 -17.87 -4.99 -3.04
C LYS A 69 -16.92 -4.63 -1.91
N LEU A 70 -17.00 -5.36 -0.80
CA LEU A 70 -16.14 -5.13 0.36
C LEU A 70 -14.65 -5.28 0.00
N SER A 71 -14.29 -6.24 -0.85
CA SER A 71 -12.91 -6.46 -1.32
C SER A 71 -12.29 -5.24 -2.02
N GLU A 72 -13.09 -4.31 -2.56
CA GLU A 72 -12.60 -3.11 -3.22
C GLU A 72 -11.84 -2.16 -2.27
N LEU A 73 -12.04 -2.29 -0.95
CA LEU A 73 -11.23 -1.61 0.05
C LEU A 73 -9.73 -1.91 -0.09
N LEU A 74 -9.35 -3.06 -0.65
CA LEU A 74 -7.95 -3.44 -0.92
C LEU A 74 -7.31 -2.54 -1.98
N SER A 75 -8.08 -2.06 -2.95
CA SER A 75 -7.59 -1.13 -3.96
C SER A 75 -7.55 0.31 -3.43
N VAL A 76 -8.50 0.65 -2.58
CA VAL A 76 -8.72 1.99 -2.02
C VAL A 76 -7.71 2.35 -0.93
N GLN A 77 -7.60 1.50 0.10
CA GLN A 77 -6.71 1.67 1.26
C GLN A 77 -6.80 3.01 2.00
N ASP A 78 -7.98 3.64 1.95
CA ASP A 78 -8.31 4.77 2.79
C ASP A 78 -8.70 4.28 4.19
N ASN A 79 -7.94 4.72 5.19
CA ASN A 79 -8.12 4.29 6.57
C ASN A 79 -9.41 4.83 7.20
N GLU A 80 -9.87 6.03 6.82
CA GLU A 80 -11.09 6.60 7.37
C GLU A 80 -12.33 5.94 6.75
N LEU A 81 -12.32 5.69 5.44
CA LEU A 81 -13.38 4.90 4.81
C LEU A 81 -13.44 3.49 5.39
N THR A 82 -12.29 2.82 5.57
CA THR A 82 -12.24 1.47 6.13
C THR A 82 -12.95 1.43 7.49
N LYS A 83 -12.70 2.43 8.35
CA LYS A 83 -13.40 2.56 9.65
C LYS A 83 -14.89 2.80 9.50
N GLU A 84 -15.32 3.63 8.55
CA GLU A 84 -16.74 3.90 8.33
C GLU A 84 -17.49 2.66 7.80
N VAL A 85 -16.85 1.87 6.92
CA VAL A 85 -17.41 0.59 6.44
C VAL A 85 -17.46 -0.44 7.56
N ASP A 86 -16.40 -0.54 8.38
CA ASP A 86 -16.34 -1.42 9.55
C ASP A 86 -17.43 -1.05 10.58
N LYS A 87 -17.59 0.24 10.88
CA LYS A 87 -18.66 0.75 11.74
C LYS A 87 -20.05 0.39 11.21
N PHE A 88 -20.27 0.54 9.90
CA PHE A 88 -21.54 0.15 9.28
C PHE A 88 -21.76 -1.37 9.35
N TYR A 89 -20.73 -2.17 9.11
CA TYR A 89 -20.80 -3.63 9.27
C TYR A 89 -21.13 -4.04 10.71
N GLN A 90 -20.56 -3.37 11.72
CA GLN A 90 -20.78 -3.68 13.14
C GLN A 90 -22.11 -3.15 13.71
N LYS A 91 -22.80 -2.24 13.01
CA LYS A 91 -24.10 -1.69 13.46
C LYS A 91 -25.08 -2.81 13.83
N THR A 92 -25.70 -2.77 15.01
CA THR A 92 -26.57 -3.87 15.48
C THR A 92 -28.03 -3.74 15.04
N ASP A 93 -28.52 -2.52 14.84
CA ASP A 93 -29.89 -2.18 14.50
C ASP A 93 -30.07 -1.94 12.99
N LYS A 94 -29.69 -2.93 12.17
CA LYS A 94 -29.72 -2.81 10.71
C LYS A 94 -31.15 -2.86 10.16
N THR A 95 -31.45 -2.01 9.18
CA THR A 95 -32.70 -2.08 8.39
C THR A 95 -32.64 -3.24 7.39
N ASP A 96 -33.80 -3.66 6.87
CA ASP A 96 -33.85 -4.72 5.85
C ASP A 96 -33.05 -4.35 4.59
N PHE A 97 -33.09 -3.06 4.22
CA PHE A 97 -32.27 -2.52 3.14
C PHE A 97 -30.76 -2.65 3.42
N GLU A 98 -30.32 -2.29 4.64
CA GLU A 98 -28.92 -2.44 5.06
C GLU A 98 -28.49 -3.92 5.07
N GLN A 99 -29.39 -4.85 5.43
CA GLN A 99 -29.12 -6.28 5.35
C GLN A 99 -28.93 -6.75 3.90
N GLN A 100 -29.76 -6.29 2.95
CA GLN A 100 -29.62 -6.61 1.52
C GLN A 100 -28.28 -6.11 0.96
N ILE A 101 -27.85 -4.89 1.33
CA ILE A 101 -26.54 -4.35 0.95
C ILE A 101 -25.42 -5.30 1.38
N LEU A 102 -25.45 -5.73 2.64
CA LEU A 102 -24.41 -6.61 3.19
C LEU A 102 -24.44 -8.00 2.54
N MET A 103 -25.62 -8.59 2.35
CA MET A 103 -25.76 -9.87 1.68
C MET A 103 -25.19 -9.85 0.25
N ARG A 104 -25.42 -8.75 -0.48
CA ARG A 104 -24.98 -8.60 -1.88
C ARG A 104 -23.48 -8.36 -2.01
N ASN A 105 -22.91 -7.53 -1.14
CA ASN A 105 -21.59 -6.92 -1.37
C ASN A 105 -20.48 -7.42 -0.42
N MET A 106 -20.79 -8.34 0.49
CA MET A 106 -19.78 -9.05 1.30
C MET A 106 -19.17 -10.22 0.51
N ASP A 107 -18.16 -9.93 -0.30
CA ASP A 107 -17.52 -10.89 -1.22
C ASP A 107 -16.23 -11.53 -0.68
N VAL A 108 -16.00 -11.43 0.63
CA VAL A 108 -14.85 -12.01 1.32
C VAL A 108 -15.32 -12.99 2.40
N ALA A 109 -14.53 -14.03 2.68
CA ALA A 109 -14.93 -15.05 3.64
C ALA A 109 -15.00 -14.51 5.08
N SER A 110 -14.18 -13.50 5.40
CA SER A 110 -14.15 -12.87 6.73
C SER A 110 -13.97 -11.35 6.61
N PRO A 111 -15.07 -10.56 6.71
CA PRO A 111 -14.99 -9.10 6.75
C PRO A 111 -14.08 -8.59 7.87
N VAL A 112 -14.16 -9.21 9.06
CA VAL A 112 -13.32 -8.87 10.22
C VAL A 112 -11.83 -9.07 9.93
N SER A 113 -11.48 -10.17 9.24
CA SER A 113 -10.09 -10.38 8.82
C SER A 113 -9.65 -9.32 7.81
N LEU A 114 -10.52 -8.89 6.89
CA LEU A 114 -10.18 -7.84 5.92
C LEU A 114 -9.91 -6.50 6.60
N PHE A 115 -10.77 -6.08 7.53
CA PHE A 115 -10.56 -4.83 8.26
C PHE A 115 -9.25 -4.85 9.03
N ASN A 116 -8.98 -5.94 9.77
CA ASN A 116 -7.72 -6.11 10.48
C ASN A 116 -6.50 -6.15 9.56
N PHE A 117 -6.61 -6.79 8.38
CA PHE A 117 -5.56 -6.76 7.37
C PHE A 117 -5.22 -5.32 6.93
N LEU A 118 -6.24 -4.52 6.59
CA LEU A 118 -6.08 -3.13 6.14
C LEU A 118 -5.52 -2.22 7.25
N TYR A 119 -6.00 -2.39 8.49
CA TYR A 119 -5.48 -1.66 9.64
C TYR A 119 -4.02 -2.03 9.93
N GLY A 120 -3.67 -3.31 9.80
CA GLY A 120 -2.30 -3.80 9.93
C GLY A 120 -1.37 -3.20 8.88
N ASP A 121 -1.77 -3.21 7.61
CA ASP A 121 -1.01 -2.61 6.50
C ASP A 121 -0.78 -1.12 6.73
N ASN A 122 -1.84 -0.40 7.13
CA ASN A 122 -1.74 1.02 7.44
C ASN A 122 -0.79 1.28 8.62
N ALA A 123 -0.88 0.51 9.71
CA ALA A 123 0.01 0.65 10.86
C ALA A 123 1.47 0.35 10.48
N MET A 124 1.70 -0.66 9.64
CA MET A 124 3.02 -1.08 9.19
C MET A 124 3.72 0.01 8.36
N ARG A 125 3.02 0.60 7.36
CA ARG A 125 3.53 1.76 6.59
C ARG A 125 3.86 2.97 7.47
N ASN A 126 3.22 3.06 8.64
CA ASN A 126 3.42 4.13 9.60
C ASN A 126 4.52 3.86 10.64
N GLY A 127 5.18 2.70 10.59
CA GLY A 127 6.19 2.34 11.58
C GLY A 127 5.61 1.91 12.93
N HIS A 128 4.29 1.74 13.03
CA HIS A 128 3.58 1.34 14.24
C HIS A 128 3.52 -0.19 14.35
N PHE A 129 4.68 -0.85 14.41
CA PHE A 129 4.79 -2.30 14.25
C PHE A 129 4.04 -3.10 15.33
N SER A 130 4.02 -2.64 16.58
CA SER A 130 3.24 -3.29 17.64
C SER A 130 1.73 -3.24 17.36
N LYS A 131 1.23 -2.14 16.80
CA LYS A 131 -0.19 -2.01 16.39
C LYS A 131 -0.48 -2.89 15.17
N ALA A 132 0.44 -2.93 14.20
CA ALA A 132 0.31 -3.81 13.05
C ALA A 132 0.23 -5.28 13.49
N LEU A 133 1.09 -5.70 14.43
CA LEU A 133 1.08 -7.04 15.01
C LEU A 133 -0.26 -7.39 15.66
N GLN A 134 -0.83 -6.47 16.45
CA GLN A 134 -2.12 -6.68 17.10
C GLN A 134 -3.24 -6.97 16.08
N HIS A 135 -3.28 -6.20 14.99
CA HIS A 135 -4.26 -6.40 13.93
C HIS A 135 -4.01 -7.68 13.14
N TYR A 136 -2.78 -7.96 12.71
CA TYR A 136 -2.49 -9.16 11.94
C TYR A 136 -2.77 -10.46 12.71
N LYS A 137 -2.67 -10.45 14.04
CA LYS A 137 -3.06 -11.61 14.88
C LYS A 137 -4.56 -11.91 14.87
N GLN A 138 -5.39 -10.97 14.42
CA GLN A 138 -6.83 -11.15 14.27
C GLN A 138 -7.25 -11.51 12.83
N VAL A 139 -6.28 -11.72 11.93
CA VAL A 139 -6.55 -12.16 10.54
C VAL A 139 -6.55 -13.69 10.55
N GLU A 140 -7.75 -14.27 10.47
CA GLU A 140 -7.94 -15.73 10.52
C GLU A 140 -8.12 -16.35 9.14
N ASN A 141 -8.74 -15.61 8.21
CA ASN A 141 -9.00 -16.06 6.85
C ASN A 141 -8.76 -14.94 5.83
N THR A 142 -7.98 -15.23 4.79
CA THR A 142 -7.64 -14.31 3.69
C THR A 142 -8.34 -14.65 2.37
N ASP A 143 -9.27 -15.60 2.36
CA ASP A 143 -10.08 -15.96 1.19
C ASP A 143 -10.91 -14.75 0.72
N GLY A 144 -10.80 -14.46 -0.58
CA GLY A 144 -11.38 -13.26 -1.19
C GLY A 144 -10.48 -12.02 -1.15
N PHE A 145 -9.32 -12.07 -0.46
CA PHE A 145 -8.35 -10.97 -0.55
C PHE A 145 -7.63 -10.97 -1.90
N VAL A 146 -7.66 -12.09 -2.61
CA VAL A 146 -7.02 -12.22 -3.92
C VAL A 146 -8.07 -12.53 -4.97
N PRO A 147 -8.26 -11.68 -5.99
CA PRO A 147 -8.91 -12.11 -7.22
C PRO A 147 -8.02 -13.17 -7.87
N THR A 148 -8.33 -14.43 -7.60
CA THR A 148 -7.61 -15.58 -8.17
C THR A 148 -7.90 -15.70 -9.66
N THR A 149 -9.07 -15.23 -10.09
CA THR A 149 -9.55 -15.32 -11.45
C THR A 149 -10.26 -14.04 -11.87
N TYR A 150 -9.98 -13.56 -13.08
CA TYR A 150 -10.76 -12.54 -13.75
C TYR A 150 -11.53 -13.18 -14.89
N GLU A 151 -12.84 -13.07 -14.81
CA GLU A 151 -13.75 -13.54 -15.85
C GLU A 151 -14.01 -12.34 -16.76
N TYR A 152 -13.66 -12.49 -18.05
CA TYR A 152 -13.91 -11.49 -19.08
C TYR A 152 -14.49 -12.17 -20.30
N TYR A 153 -15.26 -11.45 -21.09
CA TYR A 153 -15.83 -11.99 -22.31
C TYR A 153 -15.04 -11.50 -23.52
N GLN A 154 -14.61 -12.43 -24.36
CA GLN A 154 -14.03 -12.15 -25.65
C GLN A 154 -14.79 -12.96 -26.69
N ASP A 155 -15.32 -12.28 -27.71
CA ASP A 155 -16.07 -12.89 -28.81
C ASP A 155 -17.26 -13.76 -28.36
N GLY A 156 -18.02 -13.28 -27.36
CA GLY A 156 -19.20 -13.97 -26.82
C GLY A 156 -18.89 -15.22 -25.98
N LYS A 157 -17.61 -15.48 -25.67
CA LYS A 157 -17.19 -16.58 -24.80
C LYS A 157 -16.65 -16.05 -23.48
N GLU A 158 -17.04 -16.72 -22.41
CA GLU A 158 -16.47 -16.49 -21.09
C GLU A 158 -15.02 -16.99 -21.08
N MET A 159 -14.10 -16.07 -20.84
CA MET A 159 -12.69 -16.32 -20.66
C MET A 159 -12.36 -16.17 -19.20
N LYS A 160 -11.70 -17.18 -18.63
CA LYS A 160 -11.22 -17.15 -17.25
C LYS A 160 -9.72 -16.95 -17.24
N PHE A 161 -9.27 -15.79 -16.79
CA PHE A 161 -7.86 -15.50 -16.59
C PHE A 161 -7.49 -15.75 -15.12
N THR A 162 -6.70 -16.78 -14.86
CA THR A 162 -6.11 -16.96 -13.53
C THR A 162 -4.91 -16.04 -13.40
N TYR A 163 -5.01 -15.01 -12.55
CA TYR A 163 -3.99 -13.97 -12.48
C TYR A 163 -2.62 -14.49 -12.02
N MET A 164 -2.56 -15.44 -11.07
CA MET A 164 -1.30 -15.75 -10.40
C MET A 164 -1.19 -17.15 -9.79
N ASP A 165 0.06 -17.59 -9.69
CA ASP A 165 0.51 -18.63 -8.78
C ASP A 165 0.61 -18.07 -7.35
N LEU A 166 -0.44 -18.29 -6.54
CA LEU A 166 -0.52 -17.91 -5.12
C LEU A 166 0.64 -18.44 -4.27
N LYS A 167 1.40 -19.43 -4.76
CA LYS A 167 2.59 -19.97 -4.07
C LYS A 167 3.71 -18.94 -3.91
N LYS A 168 3.69 -17.82 -4.66
CA LYS A 168 4.73 -16.78 -4.59
C LYS A 168 4.46 -15.72 -3.52
N TYR A 169 3.25 -15.19 -3.45
CA TYR A 169 2.80 -14.19 -2.48
C TYR A 169 1.27 -14.07 -2.58
N ASP A 170 0.57 -14.21 -1.45
CA ASP A 170 -0.90 -14.22 -1.38
C ASP A 170 -1.47 -12.99 -0.65
N ARG A 171 -0.68 -11.91 -0.56
CA ARG A 171 -0.93 -10.69 0.25
C ARG A 171 -0.61 -10.80 1.74
N PHE A 172 -0.45 -12.00 2.31
CA PHE A 172 -0.23 -12.17 3.76
C PHE A 172 0.98 -13.03 4.11
N ASN A 173 1.23 -14.10 3.35
CA ASN A 173 2.28 -15.08 3.51
C ASN A 173 3.39 -14.93 2.45
N ASN A 174 4.44 -15.74 2.55
CA ASN A 174 5.53 -15.84 1.57
C ASN A 174 6.34 -14.53 1.37
N ILE A 175 6.47 -13.74 2.43
CA ILE A 175 7.28 -12.52 2.44
C ILE A 175 8.75 -12.90 2.62
N SER A 176 9.60 -12.63 1.63
CA SER A 176 11.02 -12.91 1.72
C SER A 176 11.72 -12.03 2.75
N ASN A 177 12.63 -12.61 3.55
CA ASN A 177 13.50 -11.85 4.46
C ASN A 177 14.45 -10.87 3.73
N ALA A 178 14.60 -10.99 2.42
CA ALA A 178 15.26 -10.00 1.57
C ALA A 178 14.65 -8.60 1.68
N ILE A 179 13.45 -8.45 2.26
CA ILE A 179 12.88 -7.15 2.63
C ILE A 179 13.77 -6.34 3.58
N PHE A 180 14.62 -6.99 4.37
CA PHE A 180 15.62 -6.33 5.21
C PHE A 180 16.93 -6.05 4.48
N GLY A 181 17.03 -6.42 3.21
CA GLY A 181 18.19 -6.25 2.36
C GLY A 181 18.27 -4.89 1.68
N GLN A 182 19.23 -4.77 0.77
CA GLN A 182 19.43 -3.60 -0.08
C GLN A 182 19.34 -3.98 -1.56
N ASN A 183 18.94 -3.03 -2.39
CA ASN A 183 18.96 -3.19 -3.84
C ASN A 183 20.41 -3.29 -4.34
N ARG A 184 20.72 -4.37 -5.06
CA ARG A 184 21.95 -4.49 -5.86
C ARG A 184 21.78 -3.87 -7.24
N VAL A 185 20.58 -3.99 -7.82
CA VAL A 185 20.18 -3.44 -9.11
C VAL A 185 18.75 -2.90 -8.96
N GLU A 186 18.39 -1.88 -9.73
CA GLU A 186 16.99 -1.43 -9.82
C GLU A 186 16.24 -2.27 -10.87
N ASN A 187 15.62 -3.37 -10.43
CA ASN A 187 14.79 -4.20 -11.30
C ASN A 187 13.57 -4.74 -10.55
N PHE A 188 12.44 -4.04 -10.69
CA PHE A 188 11.19 -4.39 -10.04
C PHE A 188 10.52 -5.66 -10.58
N ASN A 189 10.87 -6.05 -11.81
CA ASN A 189 10.35 -7.27 -12.47
C ASN A 189 11.31 -8.46 -12.33
N GLY A 190 12.51 -8.24 -11.78
CA GLY A 190 13.53 -9.27 -11.55
C GLY A 190 13.15 -10.22 -10.42
N SER A 191 13.92 -11.30 -10.26
CA SER A 191 13.76 -12.17 -9.09
C SER A 191 14.32 -11.50 -7.83
N VAL A 192 13.78 -11.86 -6.67
CA VAL A 192 14.26 -11.36 -5.37
C VAL A 192 15.77 -11.57 -5.22
N SER A 193 16.27 -12.76 -5.60
CA SER A 193 17.68 -13.13 -5.49
C SER A 193 18.61 -12.38 -6.45
N HIS A 194 18.09 -11.87 -7.56
CA HIS A 194 18.86 -11.06 -8.50
C HIS A 194 18.90 -9.59 -8.05
N THR A 195 17.79 -9.08 -7.52
CA THR A 195 17.63 -7.67 -7.20
C THR A 195 18.11 -7.31 -5.80
N MET A 196 17.91 -8.18 -4.82
CA MET A 196 18.17 -7.91 -3.40
C MET A 196 19.43 -8.61 -2.90
N THR A 197 20.13 -7.98 -1.96
CA THR A 197 21.22 -8.59 -1.21
C THR A 197 21.03 -8.33 0.27
N LEU A 198 21.14 -9.39 1.07
CA LEU A 198 21.08 -9.30 2.53
C LEU A 198 22.40 -8.77 3.09
N PRO A 199 22.37 -7.88 4.10
CA PRO A 199 23.59 -7.47 4.78
C PRO A 199 24.20 -8.64 5.55
N ILE A 200 25.53 -8.71 5.57
CA ILE A 200 26.28 -9.81 6.22
C ILE A 200 25.92 -9.93 7.72
N PHE A 201 25.69 -8.80 8.39
CA PHE A 201 25.37 -8.75 9.80
C PHE A 201 23.96 -9.28 10.14
N ILE A 202 23.11 -9.59 9.15
CA ILE A 202 21.79 -10.19 9.40
C ILE A 202 21.90 -11.51 10.16
N ARG A 203 23.04 -12.21 10.03
CA ARG A 203 23.37 -13.44 10.76
C ARG A 203 23.41 -13.28 12.28
N TYR A 204 23.48 -12.05 12.79
CA TYR A 204 23.44 -11.75 14.22
C TYR A 204 22.00 -11.60 14.76
N PHE A 205 21.01 -11.76 13.89
CA PHE A 205 19.59 -11.69 14.19
C PHE A 205 18.94 -13.03 13.80
N ASP A 206 19.18 -14.07 14.60
CA ASP A 206 18.72 -15.44 14.32
C ASP A 206 17.21 -15.51 14.05
N PHE A 207 16.43 -14.72 14.77
CA PHE A 207 14.97 -14.59 14.59
C PHE A 207 14.53 -14.07 13.20
N ILE A 208 15.45 -13.58 12.37
CA ILE A 208 15.24 -13.22 10.96
C ILE A 208 15.86 -14.28 10.04
N LYS A 209 17.08 -14.72 10.36
CA LYS A 209 17.83 -15.70 9.55
C LYS A 209 17.06 -17.01 9.39
N ASP A 210 16.41 -17.46 10.45
CA ASP A 210 15.66 -18.73 10.46
C ASP A 210 14.31 -18.63 9.75
N LYS A 211 13.96 -17.47 9.19
CA LYS A 211 12.70 -17.19 8.50
C LYS A 211 12.93 -16.68 7.08
N PRO A 212 13.34 -17.53 6.12
CA PRO A 212 13.57 -17.11 4.73
C PRO A 212 12.28 -16.60 4.05
N LEU A 213 11.13 -17.16 4.43
CA LEU A 213 9.79 -16.71 4.09
C LEU A 213 9.00 -16.49 5.38
N MET A 214 8.22 -15.42 5.42
CA MET A 214 7.46 -14.98 6.59
C MET A 214 6.02 -14.67 6.20
N ASN A 215 5.11 -14.72 7.16
CA ASN A 215 3.83 -14.02 7.07
C ASN A 215 3.88 -12.63 7.72
N LYS A 216 2.80 -11.85 7.58
CA LYS A 216 2.70 -10.50 8.14
C LYS A 216 2.78 -10.45 9.67
N VAL A 217 2.32 -11.49 10.38
CA VAL A 217 2.47 -11.60 11.85
C VAL A 217 3.94 -11.72 12.20
N GLU A 218 4.65 -12.68 11.59
CA GLU A 218 6.07 -12.92 11.86
C GLU A 218 6.94 -11.70 11.50
N LEU A 219 6.66 -11.06 10.36
CA LEU A 219 7.33 -9.82 9.97
C LEU A 219 7.12 -8.72 11.02
N ALA A 220 5.89 -8.55 11.52
CA ALA A 220 5.59 -7.56 12.55
C ALA A 220 6.29 -7.90 13.89
N GLU A 221 6.35 -9.18 14.28
CA GLU A 221 7.09 -9.62 15.47
C GLU A 221 8.60 -9.34 15.38
N ILE A 222 9.20 -9.60 14.22
CA ILE A 222 10.59 -9.27 13.94
C ILE A 222 10.82 -7.77 14.09
N LEU A 223 9.95 -6.95 13.49
CA LEU A 223 10.08 -5.50 13.49
C LEU A 223 9.89 -4.89 14.88
N VAL A 224 8.99 -5.44 15.71
CA VAL A 224 8.87 -5.08 17.13
C VAL A 224 10.16 -5.38 17.88
N LYS A 225 10.73 -6.59 17.71
CA LYS A 225 12.02 -6.95 18.33
C LYS A 225 13.16 -6.06 17.87
N LEU A 226 13.24 -5.77 16.57
CA LEU A 226 14.23 -4.84 16.03
C LEU A 226 14.06 -3.43 16.58
N GLN A 227 12.83 -2.94 16.73
CA GLN A 227 12.57 -1.61 17.31
C GLN A 227 13.08 -1.51 18.75
N GLU A 228 12.93 -2.56 19.56
CA GLU A 228 13.49 -2.59 20.91
C GLU A 228 15.04 -2.58 20.89
N ILE A 229 15.67 -3.39 20.05
CA ILE A 229 17.14 -3.41 19.90
C ILE A 229 17.65 -2.05 19.40
N ALA A 230 16.93 -1.43 18.46
CA ALA A 230 17.29 -0.15 17.83
C ALA A 230 17.32 1.04 18.81
N LYS A 231 16.72 0.92 20.00
CA LYS A 231 16.79 1.94 21.07
C LYS A 231 18.16 2.01 21.75
N GLY A 232 19.00 0.99 21.57
CA GLY A 232 20.36 0.96 22.11
C GLY A 232 21.29 2.02 21.50
N ASN A 233 22.53 2.03 21.99
CA ASN A 233 23.59 2.94 21.53
C ASN A 233 24.88 2.21 21.14
N ASP A 234 24.77 0.94 20.75
CA ASP A 234 25.87 0.10 20.29
C ASP A 234 25.74 -0.24 18.80
N GLU A 235 26.74 -0.97 18.28
CA GLU A 235 26.76 -1.39 16.88
C GLU A 235 25.57 -2.31 16.52
N ARG A 236 25.11 -3.13 17.48
CA ARG A 236 23.92 -3.98 17.30
C ARG A 236 22.66 -3.15 17.09
N ALA A 237 22.49 -2.08 17.87
CA ALA A 237 21.42 -1.10 17.65
C ALA A 237 21.58 -0.41 16.30
N GLY A 238 22.80 -0.09 15.87
CA GLY A 238 23.09 0.43 14.54
C GLY A 238 22.58 -0.48 13.42
N HIS A 239 22.91 -1.77 13.47
CA HIS A 239 22.43 -2.78 12.53
C HIS A 239 20.91 -2.94 12.57
N ALA A 240 20.30 -2.95 13.75
CA ALA A 240 18.84 -3.05 13.88
C ALA A 240 18.14 -1.84 13.23
N ASN A 241 18.65 -0.63 13.45
CA ASN A 241 18.16 0.58 12.79
C ASN A 241 18.29 0.44 11.26
N GLN A 242 19.42 -0.06 10.75
CA GLN A 242 19.60 -0.26 9.31
C GLN A 242 18.59 -1.25 8.71
N LEU A 243 18.31 -2.38 9.38
CA LEU A 243 17.32 -3.37 8.91
C LEU A 243 15.91 -2.78 8.88
N ILE A 244 15.52 -2.00 9.90
CA ILE A 244 14.21 -1.31 9.91
C ILE A 244 14.15 -0.28 8.78
N GLY A 245 15.21 0.53 8.61
CA GLY A 245 15.31 1.49 7.51
C GLY A 245 15.15 0.82 6.14
N ASN A 246 15.78 -0.34 5.95
CA ASN A 246 15.66 -1.15 4.74
C ASN A 246 14.23 -1.61 4.49
N MET A 247 13.54 -2.16 5.49
CA MET A 247 12.15 -2.58 5.34
C MET A 247 11.24 -1.41 4.93
N ILE A 248 11.39 -0.25 5.58
CA ILE A 248 10.60 0.95 5.26
C ILE A 248 10.92 1.45 3.85
N TYR A 249 12.20 1.54 3.48
CA TYR A 249 12.60 1.97 2.13
C TYR A 249 12.13 0.99 1.07
N ASN A 250 12.30 -0.31 1.30
CA ASN A 250 11.94 -1.37 0.36
C ASN A 250 10.42 -1.47 0.15
N THR A 251 9.60 -0.92 1.03
CA THR A 251 8.15 -0.84 0.86
C THR A 251 7.65 0.55 0.46
N SER A 252 8.57 1.49 0.19
CA SER A 252 8.29 2.81 -0.40
C SER A 252 8.11 2.74 -1.92
N LYS A 253 7.77 3.85 -2.59
CA LYS A 253 7.57 3.92 -4.06
C LYS A 253 8.78 3.48 -4.89
N LEU A 254 9.99 3.62 -4.37
CA LEU A 254 11.24 3.19 -5.02
C LEU A 254 11.74 1.82 -4.56
N GLY A 255 11.10 1.25 -3.55
CA GLY A 255 11.52 -0.02 -2.95
C GLY A 255 11.14 -1.23 -3.79
N TYR A 256 11.88 -2.33 -3.64
CA TYR A 256 11.61 -3.57 -4.36
C TYR A 256 10.40 -4.36 -3.83
N PHE A 257 9.94 -4.13 -2.60
CA PHE A 257 8.75 -4.75 -2.01
C PHE A 257 7.57 -3.76 -1.88
N ARG A 258 7.52 -2.76 -2.77
CA ARG A 258 6.55 -1.65 -2.75
C ARG A 258 5.08 -2.06 -2.86
N GLN A 259 4.79 -3.30 -3.26
CA GLN A 259 3.45 -3.89 -3.31
C GLN A 259 2.93 -4.40 -1.95
N LEU A 260 3.82 -4.69 -1.01
CA LEU A 260 3.53 -5.57 0.14
C LEU A 260 2.46 -5.05 1.10
N PHE A 261 2.50 -3.76 1.39
CA PHE A 261 1.55 -3.12 2.30
C PHE A 261 0.56 -2.26 1.56
N ILE A 262 0.37 -2.47 0.26
CA ILE A 262 -0.67 -1.80 -0.51
C ILE A 262 -1.57 -2.78 -1.25
N ALA A 263 -1.79 -3.96 -0.64
CA ALA A 263 -2.64 -5.01 -1.18
C ALA A 263 -2.48 -5.21 -2.69
N ASN A 264 -1.26 -5.02 -3.21
CA ASN A 264 -0.95 -5.19 -4.61
C ASN A 264 -0.12 -6.46 -4.77
N PHE A 265 -0.26 -7.10 -5.92
CA PHE A 265 0.48 -8.31 -6.21
C PHE A 265 1.73 -8.05 -7.02
N TYR A 266 1.61 -7.12 -7.95
CA TYR A 266 2.65 -6.86 -8.93
C TYR A 266 3.54 -5.76 -8.40
N ASN A 267 4.83 -6.05 -8.39
CA ASN A 267 5.86 -5.08 -8.09
C ASN A 267 6.22 -4.20 -9.31
N GLY A 268 5.68 -4.53 -10.50
CA GLY A 268 5.99 -3.88 -11.78
C GLY A 268 5.45 -2.45 -11.91
N HIS A 269 5.33 -1.97 -13.15
CA HIS A 269 4.83 -0.61 -13.41
C HIS A 269 3.35 -0.51 -13.03
N ASP A 270 3.06 0.32 -12.03
CA ASP A 270 1.72 0.59 -11.54
C ASP A 270 1.62 2.09 -11.24
N TRP A 271 0.48 2.70 -11.57
CA TRP A 271 0.23 4.13 -11.33
C TRP A 271 0.36 4.47 -9.84
N ARG A 272 0.10 3.52 -8.92
CA ARG A 272 0.24 3.68 -7.46
C ARG A 272 1.68 3.98 -7.02
N TYR A 273 2.68 3.67 -7.85
CA TYR A 273 4.08 3.95 -7.57
C TYR A 273 4.55 5.31 -8.12
N GLY A 274 3.68 6.04 -8.81
CA GLY A 274 3.99 7.36 -9.35
C GLY A 274 4.22 8.41 -8.26
N PHE A 275 5.13 9.35 -8.53
CA PHE A 275 5.31 10.57 -7.74
C PHE A 275 4.44 11.73 -8.23
N TYR A 276 4.07 11.69 -9.51
CA TYR A 276 3.13 12.59 -10.11
C TYR A 276 1.75 12.28 -9.58
N GLY A 277 1.25 13.18 -8.74
CA GLY A 277 -0.14 13.14 -8.38
C GLY A 277 -0.48 12.77 -6.95
N ASP A 278 0.10 13.52 -6.02
CA ASP A 278 -0.57 13.87 -4.78
C ASP A 278 -1.82 14.76 -5.05
N TRP A 279 -2.56 14.52 -6.15
CA TRP A 279 -3.87 15.12 -6.37
C TRP A 279 -4.71 14.59 -5.22
N LYS A 280 -4.93 15.45 -4.24
CA LYS A 280 -5.95 15.26 -3.21
C LYS A 280 -7.34 15.34 -3.86
N THR A 281 -7.58 14.63 -4.97
CA THR A 281 -8.95 14.20 -5.26
C THR A 281 -9.28 13.29 -4.11
N LYS A 282 -10.02 13.84 -3.13
CA LYS A 282 -10.48 13.04 -2.01
C LYS A 282 -11.04 11.75 -2.62
N PRO A 283 -10.70 10.60 -2.03
CA PRO A 283 -11.13 9.30 -2.53
C PRO A 283 -12.65 9.18 -2.75
N THR A 284 -13.41 10.11 -2.16
CA THR A 284 -14.83 10.38 -2.33
C THR A 284 -15.26 10.96 -3.69
N PHE A 285 -14.35 11.10 -4.67
CA PHE A 285 -14.71 11.56 -6.02
C PHE A 285 -15.71 10.55 -6.62
N TYR A 286 -16.90 11.03 -6.99
CA TYR A 286 -18.09 10.22 -7.38
C TYR A 286 -18.73 9.35 -6.30
N TYR A 287 -18.85 9.81 -5.04
CA TYR A 287 -19.67 9.13 -4.00
C TYR A 287 -19.33 7.63 -3.85
N GLY A 288 -18.08 7.30 -4.13
CA GLY A 288 -17.55 5.95 -4.06
C GLY A 288 -17.77 5.08 -5.30
N ARG A 289 -18.28 5.59 -6.42
CA ARG A 289 -18.30 4.89 -7.71
C ARG A 289 -17.00 5.17 -8.46
N ASN A 290 -16.32 4.14 -8.98
CA ASN A 290 -15.05 4.32 -9.69
C ASN A 290 -14.04 5.13 -8.86
N TRP A 291 -13.78 4.70 -7.62
CA TRP A 291 -12.80 5.30 -6.70
C TRP A 291 -11.54 5.68 -7.48
N PRO A 292 -11.01 6.90 -7.28
CA PRO A 292 -10.01 7.45 -8.19
C PRO A 292 -8.85 6.46 -8.30
N MET A 293 -8.70 5.90 -9.49
CA MET A 293 -7.55 5.10 -9.96
C MET A 293 -6.23 5.90 -9.93
N TRP A 294 -6.15 6.94 -9.09
CA TRP A 294 -5.13 7.96 -9.06
C TRP A 294 -4.73 8.34 -7.62
N SER A 295 -5.37 7.80 -6.57
CA SER A 295 -4.91 7.99 -5.18
C SER A 295 -3.84 6.96 -4.80
N THR A 296 -2.64 7.42 -4.47
CA THR A 296 -1.50 6.56 -4.08
C THR A 296 -1.53 6.31 -2.57
N PRO A 297 -1.76 5.08 -2.09
CA PRO A 297 -1.79 4.78 -0.65
C PRO A 297 -0.39 4.72 -0.01
N ILE A 298 0.68 4.80 -0.82
CA ILE A 298 2.05 4.84 -0.31
C ILE A 298 2.35 6.25 0.20
N ASP A 299 2.42 6.36 1.54
CA ASP A 299 2.74 7.58 2.27
C ASP A 299 4.04 8.23 1.76
N GLY A 300 3.97 9.54 1.53
CA GLY A 300 5.14 10.35 1.21
C GLY A 300 6.23 10.30 2.29
N ASN A 301 5.89 10.03 3.55
CA ASN A 301 6.87 10.09 4.63
C ASN A 301 7.73 8.82 4.77
N ALA A 302 7.57 7.80 3.91
CA ALA A 302 8.38 6.58 3.99
C ALA A 302 9.89 6.87 3.89
N PHE A 303 10.31 7.80 3.03
CA PHE A 303 11.72 8.17 2.91
C PHE A 303 12.25 8.90 4.15
N ASP A 304 11.46 9.82 4.73
CA ASP A 304 11.84 10.51 5.97
C ASP A 304 12.00 9.54 7.15
N LYS A 305 11.08 8.58 7.27
CA LYS A 305 11.16 7.50 8.26
C LYS A 305 12.43 6.66 8.05
N ALA A 306 12.68 6.18 6.83
CA ALA A 306 13.89 5.41 6.51
C ALA A 306 15.17 6.20 6.80
N ILE A 307 15.24 7.48 6.41
CA ILE A 307 16.38 8.37 6.69
C ILE A 307 16.64 8.49 8.19
N THR A 308 15.59 8.57 9.01
CA THR A 308 15.74 8.67 10.47
C THR A 308 16.47 7.44 11.04
N TYR A 309 16.03 6.25 10.63
CA TYR A 309 16.68 4.99 11.01
C TYR A 309 18.11 4.90 10.46
N TYR A 310 18.34 5.23 9.20
CA TYR A 310 19.67 5.19 8.61
C TYR A 310 20.66 6.19 9.23
N LYS A 311 20.20 7.39 9.61
CA LYS A 311 21.04 8.34 10.36
C LYS A 311 21.50 7.75 11.69
N LYS A 312 20.58 7.13 12.45
CA LYS A 312 20.95 6.47 13.71
C LYS A 312 21.91 5.31 13.45
N ALA A 313 21.68 4.50 12.42
CA ALA A 313 22.60 3.44 12.01
C ALA A 313 24.00 3.98 11.69
N LEU A 314 24.09 5.06 10.91
CA LEU A 314 25.35 5.70 10.53
C LEU A 314 26.13 6.18 11.76
N THR A 315 25.46 6.81 12.72
CA THR A 315 26.11 7.31 13.95
C THR A 315 26.67 6.22 14.85
N LEU A 316 26.09 5.02 14.80
CA LEU A 316 26.47 3.88 15.65
C LEU A 316 27.43 2.91 14.95
N THR A 317 27.63 3.06 13.65
CA THR A 317 28.51 2.20 12.84
C THR A 317 29.91 2.80 12.81
N LYS A 318 30.93 1.99 13.09
CA LYS A 318 32.35 2.40 13.06
C LYS A 318 33.09 1.94 11.79
N ASP A 319 32.63 0.85 11.20
CA ASP A 319 33.24 0.30 9.99
C ASP A 319 33.00 1.21 8.77
N LYS A 320 34.07 1.62 8.11
CA LYS A 320 34.02 2.61 7.02
C LYS A 320 33.28 2.06 5.79
N GLU A 321 33.39 0.77 5.50
CA GLU A 321 32.64 0.14 4.40
C GLU A 321 31.14 0.12 4.71
N GLN A 322 30.76 -0.27 5.92
CA GLN A 322 29.38 -0.28 6.35
C GLN A 322 28.77 1.12 6.40
N GLN A 323 29.55 2.14 6.80
CA GLN A 323 29.16 3.55 6.71
C GLN A 323 28.90 3.97 5.25
N ALA A 324 29.76 3.58 4.30
CA ALA A 324 29.55 3.85 2.89
C ALA A 324 28.25 3.21 2.35
N ILE A 325 27.96 1.97 2.77
CA ILE A 325 26.68 1.31 2.45
C ILE A 325 25.50 2.13 2.99
N ILE A 326 25.53 2.51 4.28
CA ILE A 326 24.44 3.28 4.90
C ILE A 326 24.28 4.66 4.22
N LEU A 327 25.37 5.32 3.86
CA LEU A 327 25.35 6.59 3.13
C LEU A 327 24.70 6.45 1.75
N PHE A 328 24.93 5.32 1.06
CA PHE A 328 24.25 5.08 -0.22
C PHE A 328 22.75 4.84 -0.03
N GLN A 329 22.34 4.17 1.04
CA GLN A 329 20.94 4.00 1.41
C GLN A 329 20.27 5.35 1.77
N LEU A 330 20.97 6.20 2.52
CA LEU A 330 20.56 7.58 2.80
C LEU A 330 20.41 8.40 1.51
N ALA A 331 21.37 8.31 0.59
CA ALA A 331 21.31 8.99 -0.70
C ALA A 331 20.12 8.51 -1.55
N SER A 332 19.83 7.20 -1.53
CA SER A 332 18.70 6.61 -2.25
C SER A 332 17.35 7.08 -1.69
N ALA A 333 17.24 7.20 -0.37
CA ALA A 333 16.05 7.77 0.27
C ALA A 333 15.92 9.28 0.04
N GLU A 334 17.03 10.03 0.07
CA GLU A 334 17.08 11.46 -0.28
C GLU A 334 16.66 11.70 -1.74
N GLN A 335 17.06 10.81 -2.65
CA GLN A 335 16.61 10.83 -4.04
C GLN A 335 15.09 10.59 -4.16
N GLY A 336 14.52 9.73 -3.32
CA GLY A 336 13.06 9.57 -3.19
C GLY A 336 12.37 10.85 -2.75
N LYS A 337 12.93 11.58 -1.77
CA LYS A 337 12.43 12.90 -1.36
C LYS A 337 12.48 13.94 -2.47
N TYR A 338 13.52 13.91 -3.30
CA TYR A 338 13.59 14.76 -4.48
C TYR A 338 12.40 14.49 -5.41
N TYR A 339 12.12 13.23 -5.75
CA TYR A 339 10.99 12.89 -6.64
C TYR A 339 9.64 13.31 -6.06
N GLN A 340 9.47 13.25 -4.73
CA GLN A 340 8.28 13.75 -4.07
C GLN A 340 8.14 15.26 -4.13
N TRP A 341 9.26 15.98 -3.99
CA TRP A 341 9.27 17.42 -4.15
C TRP A 341 8.98 17.79 -5.61
N GLU A 342 9.65 17.14 -6.57
CA GLU A 342 9.48 17.34 -8.01
C GLU A 342 8.04 17.11 -8.45
N GLY A 343 7.42 16.00 -8.04
CA GLY A 343 6.02 15.68 -8.36
C GLY A 343 4.99 16.66 -7.79
N LYS A 344 5.39 17.58 -6.90
CA LYS A 344 4.54 18.66 -6.35
C LYS A 344 4.74 20.01 -7.07
N GLN A 345 5.74 20.13 -7.94
CA GLN A 345 5.97 21.35 -8.69
C GLN A 345 4.94 21.43 -9.84
N LYS A 346 4.31 22.61 -10.01
CA LYS A 346 3.35 22.85 -11.10
C LYS A 346 4.12 23.23 -12.37
N ASN A 347 3.84 22.57 -13.51
CA ASN A 347 4.24 22.91 -14.89
C ASN A 347 5.31 24.00 -15.03
N THR A 348 6.54 23.70 -14.60
CA THR A 348 7.72 24.43 -14.99
C THR A 348 8.55 23.47 -15.81
N ASP A 349 8.85 23.78 -17.07
CA ASP A 349 9.74 22.95 -17.91
C ASP A 349 11.22 23.40 -17.78
N ASP A 350 11.57 24.12 -16.71
CA ASP A 350 12.92 24.62 -16.46
C ASP A 350 13.83 23.53 -15.88
N GLU A 351 14.38 22.70 -16.77
CA GLU A 351 15.31 21.62 -16.41
C GLU A 351 16.53 22.12 -15.59
N ALA A 352 17.02 23.33 -15.88
CA ALA A 352 18.16 23.91 -15.16
C ALA A 352 17.81 24.21 -13.70
N PHE A 353 16.60 24.71 -13.44
CA PHE A 353 16.06 24.89 -12.10
C PHE A 353 16.00 23.56 -11.33
N PHE A 354 15.41 22.51 -11.90
CA PHE A 354 15.33 21.20 -11.24
C PHE A 354 16.70 20.61 -10.95
N LYS A 355 17.62 20.67 -11.92
CA LYS A 355 19.00 20.19 -11.75
C LYS A 355 19.71 20.93 -10.62
N ARG A 356 19.55 22.26 -10.55
CA ARG A 356 20.11 23.07 -9.46
C ARG A 356 19.55 22.65 -8.10
N ILE A 357 18.22 22.59 -7.96
CA ILE A 357 17.58 22.19 -6.70
C ILE A 357 17.99 20.77 -6.28
N LYS A 358 18.05 19.82 -7.23
CA LYS A 358 18.51 18.46 -6.98
C LYS A 358 19.92 18.46 -6.37
N ASN A 359 20.84 19.21 -6.98
CA ASN A 359 22.24 19.29 -6.55
C ASN A 359 22.41 20.00 -5.20
N GLU A 360 21.68 21.08 -4.97
CA GLU A 360 21.81 21.91 -3.77
C GLU A 360 21.14 21.28 -2.54
N LYS A 361 20.01 20.57 -2.74
CA LYS A 361 19.14 20.13 -1.62
C LYS A 361 19.01 18.63 -1.44
N PHE A 362 19.32 17.83 -2.47
CA PHE A 362 19.01 16.38 -2.48
C PHE A 362 20.18 15.50 -2.94
N ARG A 363 21.42 15.98 -2.78
CA ARG A 363 22.65 15.20 -3.04
C ARG A 363 23.61 15.21 -1.85
N THR A 364 23.11 15.47 -0.64
CA THR A 364 23.92 15.57 0.57
C THR A 364 24.78 14.32 0.77
N TYR A 365 24.14 13.15 0.74
CA TYR A 365 24.82 11.89 1.05
C TYR A 365 25.68 11.37 -0.09
N PHE A 366 25.28 11.64 -1.34
CA PHE A 366 26.14 11.40 -2.49
C PHE A 366 27.42 12.26 -2.43
N ASN A 367 27.31 13.53 -2.04
CA ASN A 367 28.48 14.39 -1.85
C ASN A 367 29.41 13.87 -0.74
N ILE A 368 28.88 13.37 0.38
CA ILE A 368 29.67 12.77 1.46
C ILE A 368 30.39 11.51 0.95
N LEU A 369 29.68 10.61 0.25
CA LEU A 369 30.29 9.42 -0.36
C LEU A 369 31.46 9.78 -1.28
N LYS A 370 31.27 10.78 -2.15
CA LYS A 370 32.28 11.24 -3.10
C LYS A 370 33.51 11.82 -2.41
N LYS A 371 33.33 12.59 -1.34
CA LYS A 371 34.43 13.32 -0.67
C LYS A 371 35.19 12.46 0.34
N GLU A 372 34.49 11.60 1.08
CA GLU A 372 35.04 10.96 2.28
C GLU A 372 35.19 9.44 2.15
N TYR A 373 34.48 8.81 1.21
CA TYR A 373 34.39 7.35 1.08
C TYR A 373 34.73 6.82 -0.33
N ALA A 374 35.28 7.65 -1.22
CA ALA A 374 35.61 7.26 -2.60
C ALA A 374 36.62 6.10 -2.70
N ASP A 375 37.42 5.89 -1.65
CA ASP A 375 38.39 4.80 -1.52
C ASP A 375 37.76 3.44 -1.20
N THR A 376 36.54 3.43 -0.64
CA THR A 376 35.85 2.20 -0.22
C THR A 376 35.53 1.28 -1.39
N TYR A 377 35.54 -0.03 -1.13
CA TYR A 377 35.10 -1.05 -2.08
C TYR A 377 33.64 -0.82 -2.49
N THR A 378 32.79 -0.46 -1.53
CA THR A 378 31.38 -0.13 -1.79
C THR A 378 31.22 0.94 -2.86
N VAL A 379 31.92 2.08 -2.74
CA VAL A 379 31.82 3.17 -3.75
C VAL A 379 32.36 2.73 -5.11
N LYS A 380 33.47 2.00 -5.15
CA LYS A 380 34.04 1.46 -6.39
C LYS A 380 33.07 0.51 -7.10
N GLN A 381 32.39 -0.37 -6.36
CA GLN A 381 31.37 -1.27 -6.90
C GLN A 381 30.14 -0.52 -7.40
N LEU A 382 29.70 0.52 -6.70
CA LEU A 382 28.57 1.34 -7.15
C LEU A 382 28.92 2.08 -8.45
N GLN A 383 30.14 2.58 -8.62
CA GLN A 383 30.59 3.22 -9.86
C GLN A 383 30.64 2.26 -11.05
N SER A 384 30.84 0.96 -10.83
CA SER A 384 30.83 -0.04 -11.91
C SER A 384 29.43 -0.53 -12.26
N SER A 385 28.50 -0.54 -11.29
CA SER A 385 27.17 -1.15 -11.43
C SER A 385 26.01 -0.17 -11.59
N CYS A 386 26.18 1.10 -11.21
CA CYS A 386 25.14 2.13 -11.29
C CYS A 386 25.60 3.29 -12.18
N SER A 387 25.03 3.40 -13.39
CA SER A 387 25.37 4.45 -14.36
C SER A 387 25.08 5.86 -13.84
N TYR A 388 23.98 6.04 -13.11
CA TYR A 388 23.62 7.31 -12.48
C TYR A 388 24.67 7.74 -11.44
N PHE A 389 25.05 6.83 -10.55
CA PHE A 389 26.07 7.11 -9.54
C PHE A 389 27.46 7.33 -10.17
N LYS A 390 27.83 6.53 -11.18
CA LYS A 390 29.05 6.75 -11.97
C LYS A 390 29.09 8.17 -12.56
N HIS A 391 28.01 8.60 -13.21
CA HIS A 391 27.90 9.94 -13.79
C HIS A 391 28.03 11.05 -12.73
N PHE A 392 27.38 10.87 -11.57
CA PHE A 392 27.53 11.79 -10.43
C PHE A 392 28.98 11.86 -9.93
N MET A 393 29.68 10.73 -9.84
CA MET A 393 31.06 10.72 -9.35
C MET A 393 32.04 11.43 -10.31
N SER A 394 31.72 11.50 -11.60
CA SER A 394 32.55 12.14 -12.63
C SER A 394 32.46 13.68 -12.70
N HIS A 395 31.49 14.30 -12.01
CA HIS A 395 31.25 15.75 -12.00
C HIS A 395 31.18 16.22 -10.55
#